data_AF-A0A7W9UR29-F1
#
_entry.id   AF-A0A7W9UR29-F1
#
_cell.length_a   1.000
_cell.length_b   1.000
_cell.length_c   1.000
_cell.angle_alpha   90.00
_cell.angle_beta   90.00
_cell.angle_gamma   90.00
#
_symmetry.space_group_name_H-M   'P 1'
#
loop_
_entity.id
_entity.type
_entity.pdbx_description
1 polymer ?
#
loop_
_entity_poly.entity_id
_entity_poly.type
_entity_poly.pdbx_seq_one_letter_code
_entity_poly.pdbx_strand_id
1 'polypeptide(L)'
;MTRLRGGTVAAVAVLVAVTGCKAEQNKGASGPGETGSGGAALTAAGSLTVKGRAPKTGYARDRFGTAWADTDSNSCDTRVISMLRGMIAGFSQLMSGSVRYAY
;
A
#
# COMPACT_ATOMS: atom_id res chain seq x y z
N MET A 1 -55.22 10.19 5.81
CA MET A 1 -54.51 11.01 4.81
C MET A 1 -53.06 10.57 4.78
N THR A 2 -52.71 9.58 3.97
CA THR A 2 -51.32 9.10 3.89
C THR A 2 -51.05 8.71 2.44
N ARG A 3 -50.56 9.67 1.66
CA ARG A 3 -50.23 9.49 0.25
C ARG A 3 -48.81 9.99 0.02
N LEU A 4 -47.99 9.05 -0.47
CA LEU A 4 -46.71 9.20 -1.19
C LEU A 4 -45.48 9.68 -0.41
N ARG A 5 -44.75 8.72 0.18
CA ARG A 5 -43.28 8.75 0.33
C ARG A 5 -42.58 7.84 -0.70
N GLY A 6 -43.17 7.67 -1.87
CA GLY A 6 -42.63 6.82 -2.95
C GLY A 6 -41.63 7.52 -3.86
N GLY A 7 -41.76 8.85 -4.03
CA GLY A 7 -40.91 9.61 -4.97
C GLY A 7 -39.48 9.85 -4.47
N THR A 8 -39.30 10.03 -3.16
CA THR A 8 -38.00 10.31 -2.56
C THR A 8 -37.05 9.11 -2.60
N VAL A 9 -37.58 7.88 -2.47
CA VAL A 9 -36.74 6.66 -2.51
C VAL A 9 -36.23 6.39 -3.92
N ALA A 10 -37.08 6.58 -4.94
CA ALA A 10 -36.68 6.41 -6.33
C ALA A 10 -35.67 7.48 -6.79
N ALA A 11 -35.86 8.75 -6.40
CA ALA A 11 -34.93 9.82 -6.75
C ALA A 11 -33.54 9.62 -6.11
N VAL A 12 -33.47 9.18 -4.85
CA VAL A 12 -32.20 8.90 -4.19
C VAL A 12 -31.51 7.67 -4.81
N ALA A 13 -32.25 6.62 -5.16
CA ALA A 13 -31.68 5.44 -5.83
C ALA A 13 -31.15 5.76 -7.23
N VAL A 14 -31.84 6.60 -8.00
CA VAL A 14 -31.37 7.06 -9.33
C VAL A 14 -30.16 7.97 -9.19
N LEU A 15 -30.11 8.86 -8.20
CA LEU A 15 -28.93 9.68 -7.93
C LEU A 15 -27.70 8.84 -7.55
N VAL A 16 -27.88 7.81 -6.72
CA VAL A 16 -26.79 6.89 -6.34
C VAL A 16 -26.31 6.04 -7.54
N ALA A 17 -27.21 5.64 -8.44
CA ALA A 17 -26.86 4.89 -9.64
C ALA A 17 -26.14 5.74 -10.70
N VAL A 18 -26.49 7.03 -10.85
CA VAL A 18 -25.87 7.94 -11.84
C VAL A 18 -24.47 8.42 -11.40
N THR A 19 -24.21 8.57 -10.10
CA THR A 19 -22.90 9.05 -9.61
C THR A 19 -21.85 7.95 -9.46
N GLY A 20 -22.14 6.70 -9.81
CA GLY A 20 -21.15 5.61 -9.82
C GLY A 20 -20.46 5.34 -8.48
N CYS A 21 -21.05 5.79 -7.36
CA CYS A 21 -20.50 5.60 -6.03
C CYS A 21 -20.80 4.17 -5.56
N LYS A 22 -20.08 3.20 -6.13
CA LYS A 22 -19.83 1.93 -5.44
C LYS A 22 -19.08 2.29 -4.16
N ALA A 23 -19.72 2.14 -3.01
CA ALA A 23 -19.04 2.20 -1.73
C ALA A 23 -18.12 0.97 -1.60
N GLU A 24 -16.99 0.98 -2.29
CA GLU A 24 -15.94 -0.03 -2.11
C GLU A 24 -14.56 0.58 -2.43
N GLN A 25 -14.21 1.67 -1.76
CA GLN A 25 -12.84 2.16 -1.72
C GLN A 25 -12.13 1.60 -0.50
N ASN A 26 -11.85 0.29 -0.52
CA ASN A 26 -11.02 -0.36 0.48
C ASN A 26 -9.99 -1.32 -0.14
N LYS A 27 -9.50 -0.98 -1.34
CA LYS A 27 -8.24 -1.51 -1.84
C LYS A 27 -7.38 -0.33 -2.26
N GLY A 28 -6.60 0.18 -1.30
CA GLY A 28 -5.32 0.75 -1.68
C GLY A 28 -4.61 -0.30 -2.54
N ALA A 29 -4.15 0.10 -3.72
CA ALA A 29 -3.33 -0.76 -4.55
C ALA A 29 -2.03 -1.02 -3.77
N SER A 30 -2.01 -2.10 -2.99
CA SER A 30 -0.77 -2.83 -2.77
C SER A 30 -0.18 -3.00 -4.17
N GLY A 31 1.07 -2.57 -4.38
CA GLY A 31 1.76 -2.77 -5.66
C GLY A 31 1.83 -4.27 -6.00
N PRO A 32 2.69 -4.69 -6.93
CA PRO A 32 2.99 -6.11 -7.09
C PRO A 32 3.61 -6.64 -5.79
N GLY A 33 2.77 -6.99 -4.82
CA GLY A 33 3.12 -7.86 -3.74
C GLY A 33 3.27 -9.19 -4.44
N GLU A 34 4.51 -9.60 -4.65
CA GLU A 34 4.77 -11.03 -4.65
C GLU A 34 4.05 -11.56 -3.42
N THR A 35 2.94 -12.26 -3.63
CA THR A 35 2.38 -13.14 -2.62
C THR A 35 3.39 -14.27 -2.52
N GLY A 36 4.52 -14.00 -1.87
CA GLY A 36 5.46 -15.00 -1.45
C GLY A 36 4.70 -15.89 -0.50
N SER A 37 4.11 -16.96 -1.04
CA SER A 37 3.63 -18.08 -0.26
C SER A 37 4.74 -18.40 0.73
N GLY A 38 4.42 -18.32 2.02
CA GLY A 38 5.39 -18.36 3.11
C GLY A 38 6.47 -19.40 2.90
N GLY A 39 7.59 -18.97 2.32
CA GLY A 39 8.68 -19.86 1.94
C GLY A 39 9.59 -20.14 3.12
N ALA A 40 10.79 -20.65 2.83
CA ALA A 40 11.82 -20.88 3.85
C ALA A 40 12.06 -19.66 4.76
N ALA A 41 11.92 -18.44 4.24
CA ALA A 41 12.03 -17.20 5.02
C ALA A 41 10.91 -17.04 6.08
N LEU A 42 9.65 -17.40 5.76
CA LEU A 42 8.56 -17.32 6.73
C LEU A 42 8.71 -18.40 7.81
N THR A 43 9.09 -19.61 7.42
CA THR A 43 9.39 -20.71 8.36
C THR A 43 10.54 -20.34 9.30
N ALA A 44 11.62 -19.75 8.76
CA ALA A 44 12.75 -19.28 9.55
C ALA A 44 12.36 -18.12 10.48
N ALA A 45 11.49 -17.20 10.04
CA ALA A 45 10.98 -16.15 10.91
C ALA A 45 10.14 -16.73 12.07
N GLY A 46 9.35 -17.78 11.81
CA GLY A 46 8.55 -18.48 12.82
C GLY A 46 9.37 -19.28 13.84
N SER A 47 10.62 -19.65 13.53
CA SER A 47 11.50 -20.35 14.48
C SER A 47 12.25 -19.41 15.43
N LEU A 48 12.20 -18.09 15.19
CA LEU A 48 12.83 -17.12 16.08
C LEU A 48 12.09 -17.05 17.42
N THR A 49 12.83 -17.12 18.51
CA THR A 49 12.26 -16.96 19.85
C THR A 49 11.80 -15.53 20.08
N VAL A 50 10.53 -15.33 20.44
CA VAL A 50 9.99 -14.02 20.79
C VAL A 50 10.48 -13.62 22.19
N LYS A 51 11.34 -12.61 22.27
CA LYS A 51 11.76 -12.03 23.54
C LYS A 51 10.72 -11.00 24.01
N GLY A 52 10.49 -10.93 25.32
CA GLY A 52 9.72 -9.85 25.94
C GLY A 52 10.35 -8.47 25.71
N ARG A 53 9.59 -7.41 25.97
CA ARG A 53 10.07 -6.03 25.78
C ARG A 53 11.28 -5.75 26.67
N ALA A 54 12.42 -5.43 26.06
CA ALA A 54 13.59 -4.93 26.79
C ALA A 54 13.35 -3.50 27.31
N PRO A 55 13.95 -3.13 28.46
CA PRO A 55 13.95 -1.76 28.92
C PRO A 55 14.62 -0.86 27.89
N LYS A 56 14.07 0.35 27.68
CA LYS A 56 14.65 1.36 26.77
C LYS A 56 15.77 2.17 27.44
N THR A 57 16.39 1.66 28.49
CA THR A 57 17.46 2.35 29.22
C THR A 57 18.64 2.64 28.29
N GLY A 58 19.06 3.90 28.20
CA GLY A 58 20.12 4.33 27.28
C GLY A 58 19.68 4.50 25.81
N TYR A 59 18.39 4.28 25.51
CA TYR A 59 17.84 4.51 24.18
C TYR A 59 17.46 5.98 23.99
N ALA A 60 18.01 6.64 22.97
CA ALA A 60 17.57 7.95 22.52
C ALA A 60 17.52 7.99 20.98
N ARG A 61 16.39 8.44 20.40
CA ARG A 61 16.12 8.36 18.93
C ARG A 61 17.14 9.18 18.12
N ASP A 62 17.52 10.34 18.66
CA ASP A 62 18.48 11.31 18.14
C ASP A 62 19.89 10.73 17.94
N ARG A 63 20.24 9.66 18.67
CA ARG A 63 21.54 8.96 18.50
C ARG A 63 21.68 8.24 17.16
N PHE A 64 20.58 8.07 16.42
CA PHE A 64 20.53 7.33 15.16
C PHE A 64 20.40 8.24 13.93
N GLY A 65 20.52 9.56 14.11
CA GLY A 65 20.43 10.53 13.02
C GLY A 65 18.99 10.81 12.56
N THR A 66 18.88 11.57 11.48
CA THR A 66 17.59 11.96 10.90
C THR A 66 16.91 10.78 10.22
N ALA A 67 15.62 10.60 10.49
CA ALA A 67 14.84 9.58 9.79
C ALA A 67 14.81 9.88 8.30
N TRP A 68 15.02 8.85 7.46
CA TRP A 68 15.07 8.98 6.00
C TRP A 68 16.22 9.88 5.53
N ALA A 69 17.41 9.70 6.11
CA ALA A 69 18.57 10.46 5.65
C ALA A 69 18.89 10.14 4.17
N ASP A 70 19.09 11.19 3.39
CA ASP A 70 19.79 11.12 2.11
C ASP A 70 21.26 10.78 2.41
N THR A 71 21.64 9.52 2.14
CA THR A 71 22.97 8.99 2.48
C THR A 71 23.97 9.23 1.36
N ASP A 72 23.50 9.44 0.12
CA ASP A 72 24.32 9.62 -1.07
C ASP A 72 24.32 11.07 -1.60
N SER A 73 23.69 12.01 -0.87
CA SER A 73 23.67 13.45 -1.18
C SER A 73 23.07 13.77 -2.56
N ASN A 74 22.12 12.95 -3.01
CA ASN A 74 21.44 13.11 -4.30
C ASN A 74 20.14 13.93 -4.20
N SER A 75 19.85 14.50 -3.03
CA SER A 75 18.63 15.24 -2.66
C SER A 75 17.34 14.41 -2.62
N CYS A 76 17.43 13.08 -2.66
CA CYS A 76 16.30 12.16 -2.50
C CYS A 76 16.47 11.34 -1.22
N ASP A 77 15.56 11.56 -0.26
CA ASP A 77 15.55 10.73 0.94
C ASP A 77 15.23 9.25 0.64
N THR A 78 15.59 8.37 1.59
CA THR A 78 15.42 6.92 1.42
C THR A 78 13.95 6.51 1.18
N ARG A 79 12.97 7.31 1.62
CA ARG A 79 11.55 7.03 1.41
C ARG A 79 11.17 7.33 -0.03
N VAL A 80 11.52 8.52 -0.54
CA VAL A 80 11.20 8.94 -1.91
C VAL A 80 11.82 7.98 -2.92
N ILE A 81 13.08 7.60 -2.75
CA ILE A 81 13.73 6.65 -3.68
C ILE A 81 13.10 5.25 -3.62
N SER A 82 12.69 4.77 -2.45
CA SER A 82 12.00 3.48 -2.32
C SER A 82 10.62 3.48 -2.97
N MET A 83 9.87 4.58 -2.83
CA MET A 83 8.55 4.75 -3.43
C MET A 83 8.66 4.83 -4.95
N LEU A 84 9.59 5.65 -5.46
CA LEU A 84 9.83 5.80 -6.89
C LEU A 84 10.23 4.46 -7.53
N ARG A 85 11.11 3.69 -6.88
CA ARG A 85 11.52 2.38 -7.37
C ARG A 85 10.35 1.37 -7.41
N GLY A 86 9.48 1.39 -6.40
CA GLY A 86 8.26 0.59 -6.39
C GLY A 86 7.28 0.99 -7.50
N MET A 87 7.08 2.28 -7.73
CA MET A 87 6.23 2.80 -8.82
C MET A 87 6.75 2.40 -10.20
N ILE A 88 8.05 2.57 -10.44
CA ILE A 88 8.69 2.19 -11.72
C ILE A 88 8.57 0.68 -11.96
N ALA A 89 8.82 -0.15 -10.93
CA ALA A 89 8.68 -1.60 -11.03
C ALA A 89 7.22 -2.01 -11.31
N GLY A 90 6.26 -1.37 -10.65
CA GLY A 90 4.83 -1.59 -10.90
C GLY A 90 4.40 -1.22 -12.32
N PHE A 91 4.89 -0.10 -12.84
CA PHE A 91 4.65 0.30 -14.22
C PHE A 91 5.29 -0.69 -15.22
N SER A 92 6.52 -1.14 -14.96
CA SER A 92 7.20 -2.14 -15.78
C SER A 92 6.44 -3.47 -15.83
N GLN A 93 5.94 -3.95 -14.69
CA GLN A 93 5.12 -5.17 -14.61
C GLN A 93 3.80 -5.03 -15.41
N LEU A 94 3.15 -3.86 -15.34
CA LEU A 94 1.94 -3.58 -16.10
C LEU A 94 2.20 -3.59 -17.61
N MET A 95 3.35 -3.07 -18.03
CA MET A 95 3.74 -2.97 -19.45
C MET A 95 4.40 -4.25 -19.99
N SER A 96 4.80 -5.18 -19.12
CA SER A 96 5.46 -6.45 -19.49
C SER A 96 4.54 -7.39 -20.30
N GLY A 97 3.21 -7.15 -20.27
CA GLY A 97 2.24 -7.82 -21.15
C GLY A 97 2.02 -7.15 -22.51
N SER A 98 2.52 -5.92 -22.73
CA SER A 98 2.24 -5.10 -23.92
C SER A 98 3.41 -5.01 -24.89
N VAL A 99 4.65 -5.22 -24.43
CA VAL A 99 5.83 -5.25 -25.29
C VAL A 99 6.36 -6.68 -25.33
N ARG A 100 5.83 -7.48 -26.25
CA ARG A 100 6.60 -8.61 -26.76
C ARG A 100 7.77 -8.00 -27.52
N TYR A 101 8.97 -8.08 -26.95
CA TYR A 101 10.20 -7.93 -27.73
C TYR A 101 10.21 -9.10 -28.71
N ALA A 102 9.72 -8.86 -29.92
CA ALA A 102 9.99 -9.74 -31.05
C ALA A 102 11.47 -9.53 -31.39
N TYR A 103 12.28 -10.52 -31.05
CA TYR A 103 13.49 -10.80 -31.82
C TYR A 103 13.10 -11.66 -33.03
#